data_AF-A0A5D2P145-F1
#
_entry.id   AF-A0A5D2P145-F1
#
_cell.length_a   1.000
_cell.length_b   1.000
_cell.length_c   1.000
_cell.angle_alpha   90.00
_cell.angle_beta   90.00
_cell.angle_gamma   90.00
#
_symmetry.space_group_name_H-M   'P 1'
#
loop_
_entity.id
_entity.type
_entity.pdbx_description
1 polymer ?
#
loop_
_entity_poly.entity_id
_entity_poly.type
_entity_poly.pdbx_seq_one_letter_code
_entity_poly.pdbx_strand_id
1 'polypeptide(L)'
;MASLNVYSVLVVLFLTYGPVMATKENDYIIKENNCETKMGLPCVLEAFTTIFKTGSISNKCYGKLVVLGKVCHSALIKRTLENPLFKDLNPVIIIAKSIQTWNNCLALIDSPSPFA
;
A
#
# COMPACT_ATOMS: atom_id res chain seq x y z
N MET A 1 -47.86 5.73 9.75
CA MET A 1 -46.62 4.97 9.51
C MET A 1 -45.96 5.55 8.28
N ALA A 2 -44.79 6.17 8.42
CA ALA A 2 -44.02 6.63 7.26
C ALA A 2 -43.39 5.40 6.61
N SER A 3 -43.79 5.07 5.38
CA SER A 3 -43.13 4.02 4.60
C SER A 3 -41.79 4.54 4.10
N LEU A 4 -40.70 3.96 4.59
CA LEU A 4 -39.37 4.23 4.04
C LEU A 4 -39.29 3.58 2.66
N ASN A 5 -39.05 4.39 1.63
CA ASN A 5 -38.82 3.89 0.27
C ASN A 5 -37.55 3.00 0.29
N VAL A 6 -37.65 1.79 -0.26
CA VAL A 6 -36.52 0.85 -0.37
C VAL A 6 -35.29 1.49 -1.01
N TYR A 7 -35.49 2.38 -1.98
CA TYR A 7 -34.42 3.15 -2.60
C TYR A 7 -33.73 4.09 -1.60
N SER A 8 -34.50 4.75 -0.73
CA SER A 8 -33.99 5.63 0.32
C SER A 8 -33.16 4.84 1.34
N VAL A 9 -33.60 3.63 1.70
CA VAL A 9 -32.84 2.73 2.60
C VAL A 9 -31.54 2.27 1.96
N LEU A 10 -31.56 1.89 0.68
CA LEU A 10 -30.36 1.46 -0.05
C LEU A 10 -29.34 2.61 -0.18
N VAL A 11 -29.78 3.82 -0.53
CA VAL A 11 -28.90 5.00 -0.62
C VAL A 11 -28.24 5.31 0.74
N VAL A 12 -29.00 5.30 1.83
CA VAL A 12 -28.45 5.50 3.18
C VAL A 12 -27.46 4.41 3.56
N LEU A 13 -27.74 3.15 3.20
CA LEU A 13 -26.82 2.04 3.43
C LEU A 13 -25.51 2.24 2.65
N PHE A 14 -25.57 2.59 1.36
CA PHE A 14 -24.38 2.85 0.55
C PHE A 14 -23.56 4.04 1.07
N LEU A 15 -24.20 5.13 1.49
CA LEU A 15 -23.51 6.30 2.03
C LEU A 15 -22.82 6.03 3.36
N THR A 16 -23.39 5.16 4.20
CA THR A 16 -22.84 4.83 5.52
C THR A 16 -21.81 3.70 5.48
N TYR A 17 -22.04 2.66 4.66
CA TYR A 17 -21.12 1.53 4.55
C TYR A 17 -19.98 1.75 3.55
N GLY A 18 -20.17 2.55 2.49
CA GLY A 18 -19.15 2.78 1.46
C GLY A 18 -17.79 3.25 2.02
N PRO A 19 -17.75 4.31 2.87
CA PRO A 19 -16.51 4.77 3.49
C PRO A 19 -15.89 3.75 4.46
N VAL A 20 -16.73 3.02 5.20
CA VAL A 20 -16.28 1.95 6.11
C VAL A 20 -15.61 0.82 5.33
N MET A 21 -16.14 0.45 4.17
CA MET A 21 -15.59 -0.61 3.32
C MET A 21 -14.23 -0.22 2.71
N ALA A 22 -14.04 1.05 2.31
CA ALA A 22 -12.77 1.52 1.74
C ALA A 22 -11.59 1.35 2.71
N THR A 23 -11.78 1.70 3.99
CA THR A 23 -10.76 1.48 5.03
C THR A 23 -10.56 0.01 5.40
N LYS A 24 -11.55 -0.85 5.12
CA LYS A 24 -11.49 -2.30 5.40
C LYS A 24 -10.81 -3.08 4.28
N GLU A 25 -10.83 -2.62 3.04
CA GLU A 25 -10.30 -3.38 1.90
C GLU A 25 -8.79 -3.59 1.99
N ASN A 26 -8.02 -2.51 2.23
CA ASN A 26 -6.57 -2.63 2.35
C ASN A 26 -6.17 -3.45 3.60
N ASP A 27 -6.86 -3.25 4.73
CA ASP A 27 -6.68 -4.06 5.95
C ASP A 27 -6.95 -5.55 5.70
N TYR A 28 -8.02 -5.86 4.97
CA TYR A 28 -8.35 -7.22 4.58
C TYR A 28 -7.25 -7.83 3.69
N ILE A 29 -6.81 -7.11 2.65
CA ILE A 29 -5.73 -7.56 1.76
C ILE A 29 -4.44 -7.81 2.54
N ILE A 30 -4.06 -6.89 3.43
CA ILE A 30 -2.85 -6.99 4.27
C ILE A 30 -2.90 -8.25 5.13
N LYS A 31 -4.03 -8.48 5.80
CA LYS A 31 -4.23 -9.64 6.66
C LYS A 31 -4.23 -10.95 5.88
N GLU A 32 -5.05 -11.05 4.83
CA GLU A 32 -5.22 -12.27 4.04
C GLU A 32 -3.91 -12.71 3.37
N ASN A 33 -3.07 -11.76 2.96
CA ASN A 33 -1.80 -12.05 2.30
C ASN A 33 -0.60 -12.12 3.26
N ASN A 34 -0.84 -12.05 4.58
CA ASN A 34 0.19 -12.02 5.62
C ASN A 34 1.30 -10.98 5.33
N CYS A 35 0.92 -9.78 4.86
CA CYS A 35 1.89 -8.83 4.32
C CYS A 35 2.91 -8.35 5.36
N GLU A 36 2.48 -8.17 6.61
CA GLU A 36 3.30 -7.62 7.69
C GLU A 36 4.46 -8.54 8.11
N THR A 37 4.35 -9.85 7.87
CA THR A 37 5.37 -10.83 8.27
C THR A 37 6.41 -11.12 7.19
N LYS A 38 6.17 -10.66 5.94
CA LYS A 38 7.02 -10.97 4.78
C LYS A 38 8.32 -10.16 4.73
N MET A 39 8.39 -9.04 5.45
CA MET A 39 9.53 -8.13 5.39
C MET A 39 9.96 -7.71 6.79
N GLY A 40 11.28 -7.80 7.05
CA GLY A 40 11.83 -7.36 8.33
C GLY A 40 11.81 -5.85 8.48
N LEU A 41 11.67 -5.39 9.73
CA LEU A 41 11.57 -3.97 10.10
C LEU A 41 12.65 -3.06 9.45
N PRO A 42 13.95 -3.45 9.35
CA PRO A 42 14.94 -2.59 8.72
C PRO A 42 14.60 -2.25 7.26
N CYS A 43 14.18 -3.25 6.49
CA CYS A 43 13.83 -3.02 5.09
C CYS A 43 12.49 -2.30 4.92
N VAL A 44 11.54 -2.52 5.84
CA VAL A 44 10.29 -1.74 5.89
C VAL A 44 10.59 -0.26 6.10
N LEU A 45 11.49 0.08 7.03
CA LEU A 45 11.88 1.47 7.29
C LEU A 45 12.60 2.12 6.11
N GLU A 46 13.47 1.40 5.41
CA GLU A 46 14.12 1.91 4.18
C GLU A 46 13.10 2.21 3.07
N ALA A 47 12.19 1.26 2.80
CA ALA A 47 11.15 1.42 1.80
C ALA A 47 10.21 2.59 2.16
N PHE A 48 9.79 2.66 3.42
CA PHE A 48 8.96 3.75 3.92
C PHE A 48 9.66 5.11 3.77
N THR A 49 10.93 5.22 4.17
CA THR A 49 11.70 6.47 4.08
C THR A 49 11.88 6.91 2.63
N THR A 50 12.12 5.95 1.72
CA THR A 50 12.27 6.21 0.28
C THR A 50 10.99 6.77 -0.33
N ILE A 51 9.82 6.22 0.06
CA ILE A 51 8.53 6.57 -0.53
C ILE A 51 7.95 7.85 0.07
N PHE A 52 7.95 7.97 1.40
CA PHE A 52 7.28 9.06 2.12
C PHE A 52 8.18 10.26 2.43
N LYS A 53 9.49 10.11 2.27
CA LYS A 53 10.48 11.18 2.50
C LYS A 53 11.46 11.20 1.32
N THR A 54 12.74 11.32 1.64
CA THR A 54 13.87 11.20 0.73
C THR A 54 14.79 10.14 1.30
N GLY A 55 15.11 9.12 0.53
CA GLY A 55 15.93 7.99 0.94
C GLY A 55 16.25 7.08 -0.24
N SER A 56 16.89 5.96 0.05
CA SER A 56 17.23 4.92 -0.91
C SER A 56 17.02 3.54 -0.30
N ILE A 57 16.69 2.55 -1.12
CA ILE A 57 16.64 1.15 -0.72
C ILE A 57 18.02 0.53 -0.94
N SER A 58 18.51 -0.20 0.06
CA SER A 58 19.76 -0.95 -0.03
C SER A 58 19.60 -2.21 -0.89
N ASN A 59 20.72 -2.71 -1.44
CA ASN A 59 20.73 -3.96 -2.22
C ASN A 59 20.16 -5.17 -1.46
N LYS A 60 20.35 -5.19 -0.14
CA LYS A 60 19.80 -6.23 0.75
C LYS A 60 18.27 -6.21 0.79
N CYS A 61 17.66 -5.03 0.66
CA CYS A 61 16.22 -4.85 0.81
C CYS A 61 15.44 -4.93 -0.50
N TYR A 62 16.09 -4.80 -1.67
CA TYR A 62 15.45 -4.99 -2.98
C TYR A 62 14.79 -6.37 -3.13
N GLY A 63 15.52 -7.45 -2.85
CA GLY A 63 14.97 -8.81 -2.92
C GLY A 63 13.83 -9.05 -1.92
N LYS A 64 13.88 -8.40 -0.75
CA LYS A 64 12.83 -8.50 0.27
C LYS A 64 11.56 -7.74 -0.13
N LEU A 65 11.69 -6.60 -0.81
CA LEU A 65 10.54 -5.87 -1.34
C LEU A 65 9.83 -6.69 -2.42
N VAL A 66 10.58 -7.40 -3.28
CA VAL A 66 9.96 -8.26 -4.30
C VAL A 66 9.26 -9.48 -3.69
N VAL A 67 9.86 -10.11 -2.66
CA VAL A 67 9.21 -11.20 -1.89
C VAL A 67 7.94 -10.74 -1.17
N LEU A 68 7.89 -9.50 -0.67
CA LEU A 68 6.67 -8.91 -0.11
C LEU A 68 5.52 -8.97 -1.14
N GLY A 69 5.84 -8.71 -2.41
CA GLY A 69 4.91 -8.80 -3.53
C GLY A 69 4.13 -7.51 -3.76
N LYS A 70 3.75 -7.28 -5.03
CA LYS A 70 3.12 -6.03 -5.48
C LYS A 70 1.79 -5.75 -4.78
N VAL A 71 1.02 -6.80 -4.49
CA VAL A 71 -0.27 -6.72 -3.79
C VAL A 71 -0.08 -6.13 -2.39
N CYS A 72 0.82 -6.72 -1.60
CA CYS A 72 1.15 -6.25 -0.26
C CYS A 72 1.76 -4.85 -0.28
N HIS A 73 2.71 -4.59 -1.19
CA HIS A 73 3.30 -3.27 -1.36
C HIS A 73 2.23 -2.20 -1.60
N SER A 74 1.32 -2.44 -2.54
CA SER A 74 0.27 -1.48 -2.87
C SER A 74 -0.72 -1.27 -1.71
N ALA A 75 -1.14 -2.36 -1.07
CA ALA A 75 -2.09 -2.31 0.05
C ALA A 75 -1.51 -1.56 1.26
N LEU A 76 -0.25 -1.81 1.62
CA LEU A 76 0.43 -1.13 2.73
C LEU A 76 0.57 0.38 2.49
N ILE A 77 0.88 0.80 1.26
CA ILE A 77 0.98 2.22 0.91
C ILE A 77 -0.39 2.91 0.98
N LYS A 78 -1.43 2.29 0.41
CA LYS A 78 -2.80 2.82 0.50
C LYS A 78 -3.26 2.91 1.95
N ARG A 79 -3.05 1.84 2.73
CA ARG A 79 -3.35 1.80 4.17
C ARG A 79 -2.64 2.90 4.96
N THR A 80 -1.40 3.19 4.60
CA THR A 80 -0.64 4.29 5.21
C THR A 80 -1.24 5.65 4.87
N LEU A 81 -1.66 5.87 3.63
CA LEU A 81 -2.29 7.13 3.19
C LEU A 81 -3.68 7.36 3.80
N GLU A 82 -4.37 6.30 4.23
CA GLU A 82 -5.63 6.42 4.99
C GLU A 82 -5.41 6.93 6.42
N ASN A 83 -4.20 6.80 6.97
CA ASN A 83 -3.91 7.23 8.32
C ASN A 83 -3.86 8.78 8.38
N PRO A 84 -4.65 9.43 9.27
CA PRO A 84 -4.70 10.89 9.39
C PRO A 84 -3.36 11.57 9.63
N LEU A 85 -2.34 10.85 10.13
CA LEU A 85 -0.98 11.35 10.29
C LEU A 85 -0.31 11.75 8.97
N PHE A 86 -0.80 11.23 7.83
CA PHE A 86 -0.26 11.49 6.49
C PHE A 86 -1.18 12.35 5.62
N LYS A 87 -2.24 12.95 6.20
CA LYS A 87 -3.26 13.73 5.48
C LYS A 87 -2.70 14.92 4.68
N ASP A 88 -1.57 15.47 5.12
CA ASP A 88 -0.95 16.64 4.48
C ASP A 88 -0.02 16.26 3.32
N LEU A 89 0.22 14.95 3.11
CA LEU A 89 0.98 14.46 1.96
C LEU A 89 0.08 14.41 0.72
N ASN A 90 0.66 14.70 -0.44
CA ASN A 90 -0.05 14.53 -1.71
C ASN A 90 -0.09 13.02 -2.09
N PRO A 91 -1.27 12.37 -2.08
CA PRO A 91 -1.37 10.94 -2.35
C PRO A 91 -0.88 10.55 -3.75
N VAL A 92 -1.09 11.41 -4.74
CA VAL A 92 -0.66 11.18 -6.13
C VAL A 92 0.86 11.08 -6.21
N ILE A 93 1.57 11.99 -5.52
CA ILE A 93 3.04 11.98 -5.48
C ILE A 93 3.56 10.73 -4.77
N ILE A 94 2.96 10.38 -3.62
CA ILE A 94 3.37 9.19 -2.85
C ILE A 94 3.13 7.90 -3.64
N ILE A 95 1.98 7.78 -4.31
CA ILE A 95 1.67 6.62 -5.16
C ILE A 95 2.65 6.54 -6.33
N ALA A 96 2.95 7.65 -7.00
CA ALA A 96 3.93 7.68 -8.09
C ALA A 96 5.32 7.24 -7.61
N LYS A 97 5.81 7.77 -6.48
CA LYS A 97 7.07 7.35 -5.85
C LYS A 97 7.07 5.88 -5.47
N SER A 98 5.95 5.37 -4.94
CA SER A 98 5.78 3.96 -4.60
C SER A 98 5.90 3.04 -5.82
N ILE A 99 5.26 3.42 -6.94
CA ILE A 99 5.34 2.68 -8.21
C ILE A 99 6.76 2.71 -8.77
N GLN A 100 7.40 3.89 -8.76
CA GLN A 100 8.78 4.04 -9.22
C GLN A 100 9.73 3.16 -8.39
N THR A 101 9.58 3.19 -7.07
CA THR A 101 10.37 2.37 -6.15
C THR A 101 10.21 0.89 -6.47
N TRP A 102 8.98 0.41 -6.63
CA TRP A 102 8.69 -0.98 -7.00
C TRP A 102 9.35 -1.38 -8.32
N ASN A 103 9.23 -0.55 -9.36
CA ASN A 103 9.82 -0.82 -10.68
C ASN A 103 11.35 -0.85 -10.63
N ASN A 104 11.98 0.05 -9.86
CA ASN A 104 13.43 0.05 -9.66
C ASN A 104 13.89 -1.25 -8.98
N CYS A 105 13.14 -1.75 -7.99
CA CYS A 105 13.45 -3.03 -7.35
C CYS A 105 13.38 -4.21 -8.33
N LEU A 106 12.36 -4.24 -9.20
CA LEU A 106 12.21 -5.30 -10.21
C LEU A 106 13.37 -5.29 -11.21
N ALA A 107 13.71 -4.12 -11.76
CA ALA A 107 14.77 -3.98 -12.75
C ALA A 107 16.14 -4.46 -12.22
N LEU A 108 16.41 -4.31 -10.92
CA LEU A 108 17.65 -4.76 -10.30
C LEU A 108 17.73 -6.28 -10.10
N ILE A 109 16.58 -6.96 -10.00
CA ILE A 109 16.55 -8.44 -9.93
C ILE A 109 16.64 -9.05 -11.33
N ASP A 110 16.01 -8.41 -12.33
CA ASP A 110 16.03 -8.87 -13.71
C ASP A 110 17.34 -8.55 -14.44
N SER A 111 18.19 -7.69 -13.87
CA SER A 111 19.52 -7.42 -14.42
C SER A 111 20.38 -8.69 -14.33
N PRO A 112 20.95 -9.18 -15.46
CA PRO A 112 21.98 -10.20 -15.41
C PRO A 112 23.08 -9.70 -14.50
N SER A 113 23.45 -10.48 -13.49
CA SER A 113 24.64 -10.18 -12.71
C SER A 113 25.82 -10.08 -13.68
N PRO A 114 26.71 -9.07 -13.58
CA PRO A 114 27.91 -8.99 -14.42
C PRO A 114 28.90 -10.15 -14.20
N PHE A 115 28.57 -11.07 -13.28
CA PHE A 115 29.40 -12.16 -12.81
C PHE A 115 28.74 -13.55 -12.98
N ALA A 116 27.72 -13.68 -13.84
CA ALA A 116 27.16 -14.98 -14.23
C ALA A 116 27.96 -15.60 -15.39
#